data_AF-A0A1Y1M7Y4-F1
#
_entry.id   AF-A0A1Y1M7Y4-F1
#
_cell.length_a   1.000
_cell.length_b   1.000
_cell.length_c   1.000
_cell.angle_alpha   90.00
_cell.angle_beta   90.00
_cell.angle_gamma   90.00
#
_symmetry.space_group_name_H-M   'P 1'
#
loop_
_entity.id
_entity.type
_entity.pdbx_description
1 polymer ?
#
loop_
_entity_poly.entity_id
_entity_poly.type
_entity_poly.pdbx_seq_one_letter_code
_entity_poly.pdbx_strand_id
1 'polypeptide(L)'
;LERLNSEQLENLGNGVRNKLDIKFLVQLIVNDMRLIKKVIPMKAFKIVAKKLIDRYPLIFRDVDEDGVVLGDGSHSLVSKLVERNNYLNRPHKRKSTEAQSSPIVSKK
;
A
#
# COMPACT_ATOMS: atom_id res chain seq x y z
N LEU A 1 1.43 -4.26 -13.86
CA LEU A 1 2.69 -3.48 -14.01
C LEU A 1 2.67 -2.56 -15.23
N GLU A 2 1.72 -2.75 -16.16
CA GLU A 2 1.51 -1.88 -17.34
C GLU A 2 1.17 -0.41 -17.02
N ARG A 3 0.95 -0.08 -15.74
CA ARG A 3 0.73 1.30 -15.27
C ARG A 3 2.00 2.00 -14.76
N LEU A 4 3.13 1.31 -14.73
CA LEU A 4 4.43 1.92 -14.50
C LEU A 4 5.01 2.38 -15.83
N ASN A 5 5.66 3.54 -15.84
CA ASN A 5 6.41 3.96 -17.01
C ASN A 5 7.74 3.16 -17.11
N SER A 6 8.40 3.26 -18.26
CA SER A 6 9.63 2.51 -18.55
C SER A 6 10.76 2.84 -17.56
N GLU A 7 10.91 4.12 -17.20
CA GLU A 7 11.92 4.60 -16.25
C GLU A 7 11.72 3.98 -14.86
N GLN A 8 10.48 3.92 -14.38
CA GLN A 8 10.15 3.29 -13.09
C GLN A 8 10.44 1.80 -13.08
N LEU A 9 10.17 1.10 -14.19
CA LEU A 9 10.49 -0.32 -14.33
C LEU A 9 11.99 -0.55 -14.35
N GLU A 10 12.74 0.32 -15.04
CA GLU A 10 14.20 0.29 -15.10
C GLU A 10 14.81 0.55 -13.71
N ASN A 11 14.34 1.58 -13.00
CA ASN A 11 14.75 1.88 -11.62
C ASN A 11 14.54 0.68 -10.69
N LEU A 12 13.38 0.03 -10.77
CA LEU A 12 13.07 -1.17 -9.98
C LEU A 12 13.99 -2.35 -10.34
N GLY A 13 14.25 -2.55 -11.64
CA GLY A 13 15.12 -3.62 -12.13
C GLY A 13 16.58 -3.44 -11.72
N ASN A 14 17.07 -2.20 -11.74
CA ASN A 14 18.45 -1.84 -11.40
C ASN A 14 18.69 -1.72 -9.89
N GLY A 15 17.67 -1.94 -9.06
CA GLY A 15 17.81 -1.81 -7.61
C GLY A 15 17.87 -0.36 -7.10
N VAL A 16 17.49 0.62 -7.93
CA VAL A 16 17.42 2.03 -7.54
C VAL A 16 16.23 2.24 -6.60
N ARG A 17 16.52 2.54 -5.33
CA ARG A 17 15.50 2.68 -4.28
C ARG A 17 14.86 4.07 -4.31
N ASN A 18 13.93 4.29 -5.23
CA ASN A 18 13.11 5.50 -5.24
C ASN A 18 11.85 5.32 -4.36
N LYS A 19 11.69 6.18 -3.34
CA LYS A 19 10.58 6.13 -2.39
C LYS A 19 9.21 6.32 -3.05
N LEU A 20 9.11 7.17 -4.07
CA LEU A 20 7.85 7.44 -4.77
C LEU A 20 7.44 6.24 -5.61
N ASP A 21 8.37 5.62 -6.32
CA ASP A 21 8.11 4.46 -7.18
C ASP A 21 7.70 3.24 -6.34
N ILE A 22 8.42 2.99 -5.24
CA ILE A 22 8.05 1.94 -4.27
C ILE A 22 6.65 2.19 -3.70
N LYS A 23 6.36 3.43 -3.29
CA LYS A 23 5.05 3.79 -2.74
C LYS A 23 3.94 3.60 -3.78
N PHE A 24 4.17 4.04 -5.01
CA PHE A 24 3.20 3.91 -6.11
C PHE A 24 2.94 2.44 -6.44
N LEU A 25 3.99 1.62 -6.53
CA LEU A 25 3.86 0.19 -6.77
C LEU A 25 3.05 -0.50 -5.66
N VAL A 26 3.36 -0.24 -4.38
CA VAL A 26 2.60 -0.75 -3.24
C VAL A 26 1.12 -0.36 -3.33
N GLN A 27 0.82 0.89 -3.68
CA GLN A 27 -0.56 1.35 -3.86
C GLN A 27 -1.27 0.63 -4.99
N LEU A 28 -0.62 0.48 -6.15
CA LEU A 28 -1.15 -0.21 -7.31
C LEU A 28 -1.54 -1.66 -6.95
N ILE A 29 -0.61 -2.39 -6.33
CA ILE A 29 -0.81 -3.78 -5.93
C ILE A 29 -1.98 -3.91 -4.96
N VAL A 30 -2.03 -3.09 -3.91
CA VAL A 30 -3.12 -3.18 -2.93
C VAL A 30 -4.46 -2.83 -3.56
N ASN A 31 -4.49 -1.84 -4.46
CA ASN A 31 -5.71 -1.52 -5.20
C ASN A 31 -6.18 -2.71 -6.04
N ASP A 32 -5.27 -3.37 -6.76
CA ASP A 32 -5.58 -4.55 -7.59
C ASP A 32 -6.06 -5.73 -6.71
N MET A 33 -5.43 -5.98 -5.55
CA MET A 33 -5.90 -7.00 -4.61
C MET A 33 -7.31 -6.70 -4.07
N ARG A 34 -7.63 -5.41 -3.86
CA ARG A 34 -8.94 -4.97 -3.37
C ARG A 34 -10.06 -5.08 -4.40
N LEU A 35 -9.74 -5.14 -5.69
CA LEU A 35 -10.73 -5.46 -6.74
C LEU A 35 -11.35 -6.84 -6.51
N ILE A 36 -10.59 -7.77 -5.91
CA ILE A 36 -11.05 -9.11 -5.57
C ILE A 36 -11.76 -9.10 -4.21
N LYS A 37 -11.13 -8.52 -3.18
CA LYS A 37 -11.67 -8.51 -1.81
C LYS A 37 -11.23 -7.31 -1.00
N LYS A 38 -12.18 -6.59 -0.39
CA LYS A 38 -11.90 -5.42 0.46
C LYS A 38 -11.10 -5.76 1.72
N VAL A 39 -11.45 -6.87 2.38
CA VAL A 39 -10.74 -7.38 3.58
C VAL A 39 -9.82 -8.51 3.14
N ILE A 40 -8.57 -8.16 2.86
CA ILE A 40 -7.55 -9.07 2.35
C ILE A 40 -6.96 -9.88 3.51
N PRO A 41 -6.92 -11.23 3.42
CA PRO A 41 -6.29 -12.06 4.45
C PRO A 41 -4.76 -11.92 4.44
N MET A 42 -4.13 -12.03 5.61
CA MET A 42 -2.67 -11.91 5.78
C MET A 42 -1.87 -12.82 4.84
N LYS A 43 -2.33 -14.06 4.62
CA LYS A 43 -1.68 -15.02 3.73
C LYS A 43 -1.54 -14.49 2.30
N ALA A 44 -2.50 -13.70 1.80
CA ALA A 44 -2.43 -13.13 0.47
C ALA A 44 -1.33 -12.06 0.37
N PHE A 45 -1.17 -11.21 1.40
CA PHE A 45 -0.07 -10.24 1.44
C PHE A 45 1.29 -10.93 1.43
N LYS A 46 1.47 -12.00 2.19
CA LYS A 46 2.72 -12.78 2.19
C LYS A 46 3.04 -13.37 0.81
N ILE A 47 2.04 -13.95 0.14
CA ILE A 47 2.21 -14.51 -1.21
C ILE A 47 2.64 -13.43 -2.21
N VAL A 48 1.97 -12.28 -2.17
CA VAL A 48 2.27 -11.17 -3.07
C VAL A 48 3.63 -10.56 -2.77
N ALA A 49 3.97 -10.35 -1.49
CA ALA A 49 5.27 -9.86 -1.09
C ALA A 49 6.40 -10.77 -1.58
N LYS A 50 6.25 -12.09 -1.42
CA LYS A 50 7.21 -13.07 -1.94
C LYS A 50 7.43 -12.92 -3.46
N LYS A 51 6.35 -12.84 -4.24
CA LYS A 51 6.45 -12.66 -5.71
C LYS A 51 7.16 -11.36 -6.11
N LEU A 52 7.00 -10.29 -5.32
CA LEU A 52 7.66 -9.01 -5.59
C LEU A 52 9.13 -9.04 -5.22
N ILE A 53 9.49 -9.73 -4.13
CA ILE A 53 10.88 -9.94 -3.73
C ILE A 53 11.59 -10.83 -4.74
N ASP A 54 10.93 -11.87 -5.24
CA ASP A 54 11.50 -12.74 -6.27
C ASP A 54 11.77 -11.96 -7.57
N ARG A 55 10.95 -10.93 -7.87
CA ARG A 55 11.10 -10.09 -9.07
C ARG A 55 12.07 -8.93 -8.89
N TYR A 56 12.10 -8.28 -7.73
CA TYR A 56 12.93 -7.10 -7.45
C TYR A 56 13.62 -7.25 -6.09
N PRO A 57 14.54 -8.22 -5.93
CA PRO A 57 15.14 -8.54 -4.64
C PRO A 57 15.96 -7.38 -4.06
N LEU A 58 16.66 -6.61 -4.90
CA LEU A 58 17.48 -5.46 -4.48
C LEU A 58 16.65 -4.32 -3.86
N ILE A 59 15.35 -4.27 -4.18
CA ILE A 59 14.43 -3.25 -3.68
C ILE A 59 13.67 -3.75 -2.45
N PHE A 60 13.14 -4.96 -2.51
CA PHE A 60 12.14 -5.41 -1.54
C PHE A 60 12.63 -6.39 -0.51
N ARG A 61 13.79 -7.03 -0.73
CA ARG A 61 14.34 -7.96 0.26
C ARG A 61 14.93 -7.18 1.43
N ASP A 62 14.49 -7.54 2.63
CA ASP A 62 15.11 -7.05 3.85
C ASP A 62 16.46 -7.73 4.05
N VAL A 63 17.53 -6.95 3.95
CA VAL A 63 18.91 -7.37 4.19
C VAL A 63 19.55 -6.42 5.21
N ASP A 64 20.51 -6.91 5.99
CA ASP A 64 21.35 -6.07 6.84
C ASP A 64 22.51 -5.42 6.06
N GLU A 65 23.40 -4.74 6.78
CA GLU A 65 24.55 -4.03 6.22
C GLU A 65 25.57 -4.98 5.57
N ASP A 66 25.62 -6.24 6.02
CA ASP A 66 26.49 -7.29 5.49
C ASP A 66 25.83 -8.06 4.31
N GLY A 67 24.59 -7.70 3.95
CA GLY A 67 23.83 -8.33 2.88
C GLY A 67 23.14 -9.64 3.28
N VAL A 68 23.09 -9.97 4.57
CA VAL A 68 22.40 -11.15 5.11
C VAL A 68 20.90 -10.88 5.13
N VAL A 69 20.12 -11.87 4.65
CA VAL A 69 18.66 -11.78 4.61
C VAL A 69 18.08 -11.86 6.02
N LEU A 70 17.29 -10.87 6.39
CA LEU A 70 16.64 -10.79 7.69
C LEU A 70 15.36 -11.63 7.71
N GLY A 71 15.38 -12.74 8.46
CA GLY A 71 14.23 -13.64 8.57
C GLY A 71 13.85 -14.26 7.21
N ASP A 72 12.63 -14.00 6.74
CA ASP A 72 12.19 -14.40 5.38
C ASP A 72 12.37 -13.29 4.33
N GLY A 73 12.99 -12.17 4.72
CA GLY A 73 13.28 -11.02 3.86
C GLY A 73 12.06 -10.23 3.42
N SER A 74 10.86 -10.51 3.96
CA SER A 74 9.60 -9.95 3.46
C SER A 74 8.88 -9.00 4.41
N HIS A 75 9.39 -8.84 5.63
CA HIS A 75 8.71 -8.16 6.73
C HIS A 75 8.31 -6.73 6.36
N SER A 76 9.25 -5.91 5.90
CA SER A 76 9.00 -4.51 5.56
C SER A 76 7.98 -4.36 4.44
N LEU A 77 8.03 -5.22 3.42
CA LEU A 77 7.10 -5.16 2.29
C LEU A 77 5.69 -5.59 2.71
N VAL A 78 5.56 -6.67 3.49
CA VAL A 78 4.27 -7.13 4.02
C VAL A 78 3.63 -6.02 4.86
N SER A 79 4.40 -5.38 5.76
CA SER A 79 3.90 -4.27 6.59
C SER A 79 3.38 -3.11 5.73
N LYS A 80 4.12 -2.69 4.70
CA LYS A 80 3.68 -1.62 3.78
C LYS A 80 2.37 -1.95 3.05
N LEU A 81 2.21 -3.20 2.60
CA LEU A 81 0.98 -3.64 1.93
C LEU A 81 -0.21 -3.65 2.89
N VAL A 82 -0.02 -4.15 4.11
CA VAL A 82 -1.04 -4.22 5.16
C VAL A 82 -1.46 -2.83 5.61
N GLU A 83 -0.51 -1.94 5.90
CA GLU A 83 -0.76 -0.55 6.28
C GLU A 83 -1.59 0.18 5.22
N ARG A 84 -1.24 0.01 3.95
CA ARG A 84 -1.98 0.61 2.85
C ARG A 84 -3.42 0.10 2.78
N ASN A 85 -3.64 -1.21 2.96
CA ASN A 85 -4.98 -1.78 3.02
C ASN A 85 -5.78 -1.27 4.23
N ASN A 86 -5.15 -1.19 5.40
CA ASN A 86 -5.78 -0.67 6.62
C ASN A 86 -6.18 0.80 6.46
N TYR A 87 -5.31 1.62 5.88
CA TYR A 87 -5.61 3.00 5.54
C TYR A 87 -6.86 3.11 4.68
N LEU A 88 -6.99 2.27 3.65
CA LEU A 88 -8.14 2.24 2.75
C LEU A 88 -9.42 1.68 3.37
N ASN A 89 -9.31 0.96 4.49
CA ASN A 89 -10.44 0.45 5.25
C ASN A 89 -10.87 1.40 6.38
N ARG A 90 -10.10 2.46 6.65
CA ARG A 90 -10.44 3.46 7.67
C ARG A 90 -11.77 4.14 7.32
N PRO A 91 -12.74 4.21 8.24
CA PRO A 91 -13.96 4.97 8.01
C PRO A 91 -13.60 6.44 7.79
N HIS A 92 -14.00 7.01 6.66
CA HIS A 92 -13.93 8.44 6.47
C HIS A 92 -14.91 9.09 7.43
N LYS A 93 -14.45 10.03 8.26
CA LYS A 93 -15.36 10.89 9.03
C LYS A 93 -16.30 11.53 8.02
N ARG A 94 -17.60 11.18 8.08
CA ARG A 94 -18.63 11.96 7.39
C ARG A 94 -18.45 13.39 7.91
N LYS A 95 -18.25 14.36 7.01
CA LYS A 95 -18.38 15.77 7.39
C LYS A 95 -19.75 15.85 8.05
N SER A 96 -19.80 16.17 9.34
CA SER A 96 -21.05 16.45 10.03
C SER A 96 -21.77 17.46 9.16
N THR A 97 -22.87 17.07 8.54
CA THR A 97 -23.72 18.01 7.82
C THR A 97 -24.05 19.09 8.85
N GLU A 98 -23.59 20.31 8.59
CA GLU A 98 -23.93 21.49 9.38
C GLU A 98 -25.43 21.41 9.67
N ALA A 99 -25.76 21.40 10.96
CA ALA A 99 -27.13 21.50 11.39
C ALA A 99 -27.72 22.74 10.71
N GLN A 100 -28.61 22.53 9.73
CA GLN A 100 -29.45 23.60 9.24
C GLN A 100 -30.27 24.05 10.45
N SER A 101 -29.85 25.16 11.04
CA SER A 101 -30.61 25.90 12.02
C SER A 101 -31.92 26.32 11.35
N SER A 102 -32.97 25.53 11.54
CA SER A 102 -34.32 25.99 11.26
C SER A 102 -34.60 27.18 12.18
N PRO A 103 -34.98 28.37 11.66
CA PRO A 103 -35.31 29.49 12.52
C PRO A 103 -36.56 29.15 13.34
N ILE A 104 -36.42 29.22 14.66
CA ILE A 104 -37.54 29.13 15.61
C ILE A 104 -38.43 30.35 15.37
N VAL A 105 -39.56 30.17 14.69
CA VAL A 105 -40.61 31.18 14.61
C VAL A 105 -41.31 31.25 15.97
N SER A 106 -40.96 32.26 16.75
CA SER A 106 -41.65 32.58 18.00
C SER A 106 -42.98 33.25 17.67
N LYS A 107 -44.10 32.57 17.93
CA LYS A 107 -45.43 33.19 17.88
C LYS A 107 -45.65 33.93 19.21
N LYS A 108 -45.89 35.25 19.12
CA LYS A 108 -46.55 36.05 20.16
C LYS A 108 -48.03 36.11 19.86
#